data_AF-A0A3G6PAQ9-F1
#
_entry.id   AF-A0A3G6PAQ9-F1
#
_cell.length_a   1.000
_cell.length_b   1.000
_cell.length_c   1.000
_cell.angle_alpha   90.00
_cell.angle_beta   90.00
_cell.angle_gamma   90.00
#
_symmetry.space_group_name_H-M   'P 1'
#
loop_
_entity.id
_entity.type
_entity.pdbx_description
1 polymer ?
#
loop_
_entity_poly.entity_id
_entity_poly.type
_entity_poly.pdbx_seq_one_letter_code
_entity_poly.pdbx_strand_id
1 'polypeptide(L)'
;MHKVVNFELSEYDFNRFDATFPNRKSNHDIGNFGVQVVKLYLESIGYTNVIINHKKVDIQGTLNNVLVKFEVKSTVKSEISYDCLKVSSPKDYKSLTEDKMEIIRVCNVGQRNVNLHFLKYGIDYILVEEPRWRLQKIRK
;
A
#
# COMPACT_ATOMS: atom_id res chain seq x y z
N MET A 1 -15.23 -2.10 -8.22
CA MET A 1 -14.84 -3.49 -7.95
C MET A 1 -13.43 -3.44 -7.41
N HIS A 2 -13.16 -4.14 -6.31
CA HIS A 2 -11.83 -4.21 -5.72
C HIS A 2 -10.82 -4.73 -6.75
N LYS A 3 -9.79 -3.93 -7.06
CA LYS A 3 -8.75 -4.29 -8.03
C LYS A 3 -7.61 -5.01 -7.30
N VAL A 4 -7.22 -6.17 -7.84
CA VAL A 4 -6.06 -6.95 -7.37
C VAL A 4 -5.10 -7.10 -8.53
N VAL A 5 -3.82 -6.86 -8.28
CA VAL A 5 -2.74 -7.06 -9.25
C VAL A 5 -1.73 -8.02 -8.65
N ASN A 6 -1.41 -9.08 -9.40
CA ASN A 6 -0.28 -9.95 -9.09
C ASN A 6 0.95 -9.32 -9.72
N PHE A 7 1.94 -8.99 -8.90
CA PHE A 7 3.19 -8.39 -9.34
C PHE A 7 4.34 -9.33 -9.01
N GLU A 8 5.14 -9.66 -10.03
CA GLU A 8 6.32 -10.50 -9.87
C GLU A 8 7.56 -9.62 -9.83
N LEU A 9 8.31 -9.70 -8.73
CA LEU A 9 9.61 -9.08 -8.63
C LEU A 9 10.62 -9.80 -9.52
N SER A 10 11.52 -9.03 -10.15
CA SER A 10 12.71 -9.61 -10.75
C SER A 10 13.53 -10.32 -9.66
N GLU A 11 14.31 -11.31 -10.05
CA GLU A 11 15.21 -12.00 -9.11
C GLU A 11 16.19 -11.01 -8.45
N TYR A 12 16.70 -10.05 -9.23
CA TYR A 12 17.55 -8.99 -8.74
C TYR A 12 16.85 -8.13 -7.67
N ASP A 13 15.64 -7.66 -7.93
CA ASP A 13 14.89 -6.82 -6.98
C ASP A 13 14.50 -7.59 -5.73
N PHE A 14 14.09 -8.85 -5.89
CA PHE A 14 13.77 -9.72 -4.78
C PHE A 14 14.98 -9.91 -3.86
N ASN A 15 16.13 -10.30 -4.41
CA ASN A 15 17.36 -10.49 -3.64
C ASN A 15 17.84 -9.18 -2.99
N ARG A 16 17.73 -8.05 -3.69
CA ARG A 16 18.06 -6.73 -3.15
C ARG A 16 17.19 -6.37 -1.96
N PHE A 17 15.88 -6.55 -2.06
CA PHE A 17 14.96 -6.26 -0.96
C PHE A 17 15.07 -7.26 0.18
N ASP A 18 15.45 -8.51 -0.12
CA ASP A 18 15.71 -9.52 0.89
C ASP A 18 16.92 -9.19 1.75
N ALA A 19 18.02 -8.77 1.11
CA ALA A 19 19.21 -8.29 1.81
C ALA A 19 18.95 -6.99 2.59
N THR A 20 18.14 -6.07 2.04
CA THR A 20 17.91 -4.75 2.66
C THR A 20 16.94 -4.81 3.85
N PHE A 21 15.95 -5.71 3.81
CA PHE A 21 14.89 -5.81 4.82
C PHE A 21 14.79 -7.24 5.38
N PRO A 22 15.83 -7.80 6.01
CA PRO A 22 15.88 -9.23 6.31
C PRO A 22 14.86 -9.68 7.37
N ASN A 23 14.35 -8.78 8.22
CA ASN A 23 13.51 -9.17 9.35
C ASN A 23 12.02 -9.19 9.00
N ARG A 24 11.54 -10.33 8.49
CA ARG A 24 10.13 -10.56 8.14
C ARG A 24 9.15 -10.66 9.33
N LYS A 25 9.61 -10.46 10.57
CA LYS A 25 8.76 -10.33 11.76
C LYS A 25 8.59 -8.88 12.20
N SER A 26 9.43 -7.97 11.67
CA SER A 26 9.36 -6.53 11.96
C SER A 26 8.32 -5.87 11.06
N ASN A 27 7.34 -5.19 11.67
CA ASN A 27 6.39 -4.35 10.93
C ASN A 27 7.09 -3.24 10.14
N HIS A 28 8.27 -2.79 10.59
CA HIS A 28 9.06 -1.78 9.90
C HIS A 28 9.62 -2.32 8.58
N ASP A 29 10.30 -3.47 8.60
CA ASP A 29 10.88 -4.11 7.41
C ASP A 29 9.79 -4.55 6.43
N ILE A 30 8.69 -5.12 6.94
CA ILE A 30 7.52 -5.47 6.12
C ILE A 30 6.95 -4.23 5.43
N GLY A 31 6.83 -3.12 6.17
CA GLY A 31 6.39 -1.83 5.65
C GLY A 31 7.29 -1.33 4.53
N ASN A 32 8.59 -1.20 4.80
CA ASN A 32 9.58 -0.68 3.86
C ASN A 32 9.67 -1.54 2.59
N PHE A 33 9.67 -2.88 2.73
CA PHE A 33 9.65 -3.79 1.58
C PHE A 33 8.44 -3.51 0.69
N GLY A 34 7.23 -3.45 1.27
CA GLY A 34 6.02 -3.22 0.49
C GLY A 34 6.00 -1.85 -0.20
N VAL A 35 6.53 -0.80 0.43
CA VAL A 35 6.63 0.53 -0.22
C VAL A 35 7.56 0.48 -1.45
N GLN A 36 8.68 -0.24 -1.38
CA GLN A 36 9.58 -0.41 -2.52
C GLN A 36 8.96 -1.25 -3.65
N VAL A 37 8.22 -2.30 -3.31
CA VAL A 37 7.42 -3.06 -4.29
C VAL A 37 6.44 -2.16 -5.03
N VAL A 38 5.69 -1.33 -4.28
CA VAL A 38 4.70 -0.43 -4.88
C VAL A 38 5.38 0.58 -5.79
N LYS A 39 6.56 1.08 -5.41
CA LYS A 39 7.35 1.96 -6.28
C LYS A 39 7.66 1.29 -7.63
N LEU A 40 8.24 0.10 -7.61
CA LEU A 40 8.56 -0.64 -8.84
C LEU A 40 7.33 -0.88 -9.71
N TYR A 41 6.21 -1.28 -9.08
CA TYR A 41 4.96 -1.48 -9.80
C TYR A 41 4.47 -0.18 -10.45
N LEU A 42 4.41 0.94 -9.72
CA LEU A 42 3.96 2.22 -10.26
C LEU A 42 4.82 2.67 -11.44
N GLU A 43 6.15 2.59 -11.29
CA GLU A 43 7.09 2.90 -12.37
C GLU A 43 6.87 1.99 -13.60
N SER A 44 6.61 0.70 -13.40
CA SER A 44 6.36 -0.26 -14.50
C SER A 44 5.10 0.03 -15.32
N ILE A 45 4.10 0.68 -14.73
CA ILE A 45 2.85 1.04 -15.41
C ILE A 45 2.81 2.50 -15.87
N GLY A 46 3.95 3.18 -15.89
CA GLY A 46 4.10 4.52 -16.48
C GLY A 46 3.92 5.68 -15.52
N TYR A 47 3.90 5.46 -14.20
CA TYR A 47 4.06 6.60 -13.27
C TYR A 47 5.47 7.17 -13.39
N THR A 48 5.55 8.49 -13.32
CA THR A 48 6.80 9.25 -13.29
C THR A 48 6.95 9.97 -11.96
N ASN A 49 8.16 10.41 -11.62
CA ASN A 49 8.43 11.14 -10.37
C ASN A 49 7.90 10.41 -9.12
N VAL A 50 8.12 9.09 -9.05
CA VAL A 50 7.65 8.27 -7.94
C VAL A 50 8.54 8.52 -6.71
N ILE A 51 7.97 9.14 -5.69
CA ILE A 51 8.68 9.57 -4.47
C ILE A 51 8.06 8.88 -3.26
N ILE A 52 8.92 8.27 -2.45
CA ILE A 52 8.57 7.62 -1.19
C ILE A 52 8.69 8.63 -0.03
N ASN A 53 7.78 8.57 0.95
CA ASN A 53 7.81 9.34 2.20
C ASN A 53 7.84 10.87 2.02
N HIS A 54 7.15 11.40 1.01
CA HIS A 54 7.07 12.85 0.78
C HIS A 54 5.88 13.46 1.52
N LYS A 55 6.11 14.50 2.33
CA LYS A 55 5.06 15.26 3.04
C LYS A 55 4.08 14.37 3.83
N LYS A 56 4.58 13.32 4.50
CA LYS A 56 3.80 12.32 5.26
C LYS A 56 2.79 11.53 4.40
N VAL A 57 3.14 11.26 3.14
CA VAL A 57 2.46 10.29 2.27
C VAL A 57 3.46 9.18 2.02
N ASP A 58 3.04 7.92 2.15
CA ASP A 58 3.93 6.77 1.96
C ASP A 58 4.55 6.77 0.56
N ILE A 59 3.74 6.98 -0.48
CA ILE A 59 4.23 7.10 -1.85
C ILE A 59 3.34 7.99 -2.73
N GLN A 60 3.94 8.75 -3.63
CA GLN A 60 3.23 9.55 -4.63
C GLN A 60 3.93 9.47 -5.98
N GLY A 61 3.19 9.66 -7.07
CA GLY A 61 3.75 9.72 -8.42
C GLY A 61 2.82 10.43 -9.38
N THR A 62 3.32 10.76 -10.56
CA THR A 62 2.56 11.47 -11.60
C THR A 62 2.19 10.51 -12.72
N LEU A 63 0.90 10.40 -13.02
CA LEU A 63 0.37 9.68 -14.18
C LEU A 63 -0.49 10.63 -15.00
N ASN A 64 -0.24 10.74 -16.31
CA ASN A 64 -0.97 11.64 -17.21
C ASN A 64 -1.04 13.10 -16.68
N ASN A 65 0.08 13.63 -16.18
CA ASN A 65 0.20 14.95 -15.56
C ASN A 65 -0.62 15.17 -14.27
N VAL A 66 -1.19 14.10 -13.70
CA VAL A 66 -1.92 14.16 -12.42
C VAL A 66 -1.07 13.54 -11.33
N LEU A 67 -0.85 14.29 -10.25
CA LEU A 67 -0.22 13.77 -9.03
C LEU A 67 -1.20 12.85 -8.29
N VAL A 68 -0.83 11.60 -8.12
CA VAL A 68 -1.59 10.61 -7.36
C VAL A 68 -0.79 10.22 -6.11
N LYS A 69 -1.49 10.09 -5.00
CA LYS A 69 -0.95 9.75 -3.68
C LYS A 69 -1.53 8.42 -3.23
N PHE A 70 -0.72 7.65 -2.51
CA PHE A 70 -1.12 6.36 -1.98
C PHE A 70 -0.62 6.20 -0.55
N GLU A 71 -1.45 5.56 0.26
CA GLU A 71 -1.06 4.98 1.53
C GLU A 71 -0.70 3.51 1.30
N VAL A 72 0.40 3.03 1.88
CA VAL A 72 0.87 1.65 1.70
C VAL A 72 0.72 0.88 3.00
N LYS A 73 0.05 -0.27 2.94
CA LYS A 73 -0.05 -1.18 4.08
C LYS A 73 0.46 -2.55 3.67
N SER A 74 1.40 -3.11 4.42
CA SER A 74 2.10 -4.33 4.00
C SER A 74 1.87 -5.51 4.96
N THR A 75 1.88 -6.74 4.45
CA THR A 75 1.81 -7.97 5.26
C THR A 75 2.41 -9.18 4.56
N VAL A 76 2.94 -10.10 5.35
CA VAL A 76 3.38 -11.42 4.89
C VAL A 76 2.20 -12.36 4.59
N LYS A 77 0.99 -12.04 5.05
CA LYS A 77 -0.21 -12.85 4.79
C LYS A 77 -0.63 -12.74 3.32
N SER A 78 -1.29 -13.78 2.81
CA SER A 78 -1.80 -13.84 1.43
C SER A 78 -3.05 -13.01 1.19
N GLU A 79 -3.81 -12.73 2.24
CA GLU A 79 -5.12 -12.07 2.15
C GLU A 79 -5.18 -10.75 2.92
N ILE A 80 -6.17 -9.92 2.56
CA ILE A 80 -6.49 -8.70 3.29
C ILE A 80 -7.28 -9.04 4.54
N SER A 81 -6.68 -8.76 5.70
CA SER A 81 -7.40 -8.70 6.97
C SER A 81 -7.78 -7.25 7.28
N TYR A 82 -8.97 -6.82 6.85
CA TYR A 82 -9.45 -5.43 6.99
C TYR A 82 -9.42 -4.97 8.45
N ASP A 83 -9.80 -5.85 9.39
CA ASP A 83 -9.83 -5.53 10.82
C ASP A 83 -8.44 -5.26 11.43
N CYS A 84 -7.38 -5.69 10.76
CA CYS A 84 -6.01 -5.41 11.16
C CYS A 84 -5.45 -4.14 10.52
N LEU A 85 -6.15 -3.54 9.55
CA LEU A 85 -5.74 -2.31 8.90
C LEU A 85 -6.27 -1.13 9.70
N LYS A 86 -5.32 -0.30 10.17
CA LYS A 86 -5.60 0.92 10.91
C LYS A 86 -4.83 2.08 10.30
N VAL A 87 -5.43 3.25 10.30
CA VAL A 87 -4.80 4.52 9.94
C VAL A 87 -4.82 5.44 11.15
N SER A 88 -3.68 6.09 11.42
CA SER A 88 -3.38 6.57 12.77
C SER A 88 -3.55 8.08 12.92
N SER A 89 -3.73 8.83 11.83
CA SER A 89 -3.82 10.28 11.91
C SER A 89 -5.14 10.83 11.33
N PRO A 90 -5.66 11.95 11.88
CA PRO A 90 -6.77 12.69 11.27
C PRO A 90 -6.46 13.17 9.84
N LYS A 91 -5.17 13.39 9.54
CA LYS A 91 -4.72 13.71 8.18
C LYS A 91 -4.96 12.53 7.23
N ASP A 92 -4.68 11.31 7.67
CA ASP A 92 -4.93 10.11 6.87
C ASP A 92 -6.43 9.94 6.64
N TYR A 93 -7.25 10.19 7.67
CA TYR A 93 -8.71 10.17 7.51
C TYR A 93 -9.15 11.10 6.39
N LYS A 94 -8.83 12.40 6.49
CA LYS A 94 -9.22 13.39 5.48
C LYS A 94 -8.72 13.03 4.08
N SER A 95 -7.45 12.62 3.96
CA SER A 95 -6.88 12.27 2.66
C SER A 95 -7.54 11.04 2.05
N LEU A 96 -7.95 10.06 2.84
CA LEU A 96 -8.65 8.87 2.34
C LEU A 96 -10.13 9.16 2.00
N THR A 97 -10.81 9.97 2.81
CA THR A 97 -12.27 10.21 2.64
C THR A 97 -12.59 11.33 1.65
N GLU A 98 -11.89 12.46 1.76
CA GLU A 98 -12.14 13.68 1.00
C GLU A 98 -11.23 13.76 -0.23
N ASP A 99 -9.90 13.61 -0.06
CA ASP A 99 -8.93 13.75 -1.16
C ASP A 99 -8.85 12.52 -2.09
N LYS A 100 -9.65 11.47 -1.80
CA LYS A 100 -9.73 10.21 -2.55
C LYS A 100 -8.40 9.47 -2.70
N MET A 101 -7.51 9.61 -1.71
CA MET A 101 -6.28 8.81 -1.63
C MET A 101 -6.64 7.32 -1.50
N GLU A 102 -5.95 6.48 -2.27
CA GLU A 102 -6.15 5.03 -2.24
C GLU A 102 -5.17 4.36 -1.27
N ILE A 103 -5.59 3.24 -0.66
CA ILE A 103 -4.68 2.35 0.06
C ILE A 103 -4.24 1.24 -0.90
N ILE A 104 -2.93 1.05 -1.03
CA ILE A 104 -2.35 -0.13 -1.66
C ILE A 104 -1.96 -1.11 -0.57
N ARG A 105 -2.74 -2.17 -0.42
CA ARG A 105 -2.43 -3.28 0.49
C ARG A 105 -1.56 -4.30 -0.22
N VAL A 106 -0.30 -4.42 0.22
CA VAL A 106 0.68 -5.39 -0.26
C VAL A 106 0.59 -6.65 0.58
N CYS A 107 0.23 -7.77 -0.04
CA CYS A 107 0.18 -9.10 0.56
C CYS A 107 1.31 -9.99 0.00
N ASN A 108 1.62 -11.08 0.71
CA ASN A 108 2.76 -11.97 0.42
C ASN A 108 4.13 -11.29 0.46
N VAL A 109 4.32 -10.28 1.34
CA VAL A 109 5.64 -9.67 1.52
C VAL A 109 6.70 -10.71 1.88
N GLY A 110 7.88 -10.60 1.24
CA GLY A 110 8.95 -11.59 1.35
C GLY A 110 8.83 -12.75 0.36
N GLN A 111 7.82 -12.73 -0.52
CA GLN A 111 7.73 -13.62 -1.67
C GLN A 111 8.07 -12.84 -2.96
N ARG A 112 8.52 -13.57 -3.99
CA ARG A 112 8.77 -12.97 -5.32
C ARG A 112 7.48 -12.56 -6.02
N ASN A 113 6.40 -13.32 -5.81
CA ASN A 113 5.05 -12.98 -6.26
C ASN A 113 4.27 -12.33 -5.13
N VAL A 114 3.85 -11.07 -5.33
CA VAL A 114 3.11 -10.28 -4.35
C VAL A 114 1.77 -9.83 -4.91
N ASN A 115 0.79 -9.66 -4.01
CA ASN A 115 -0.54 -9.20 -4.39
C ASN A 115 -0.72 -7.74 -3.97
N LEU A 116 -1.06 -6.87 -4.93
CA LEU A 116 -1.34 -5.46 -4.72
C LEU A 116 -2.84 -5.23 -4.80
N HIS A 117 -3.43 -4.92 -3.65
CA HIS A 117 -4.85 -4.65 -3.50
C HIS A 117 -5.10 -3.14 -3.43
N PHE A 118 -5.87 -2.59 -4.37
CA PHE A 118 -6.20 -1.17 -4.42
C PHE A 118 -7.56 -0.96 -3.76
N LEU A 119 -7.56 -0.26 -2.62
CA LEU A 119 -8.72 -0.06 -1.77
C LEU A 119 -9.15 1.41 -1.78
N LYS A 120 -10.43 1.64 -2.08
CA LYS A 120 -11.06 2.95 -2.12
C LYS A 120 -12.06 3.13 -1.00
N TYR A 121 -11.95 4.24 -0.28
CA TYR A 121 -12.94 4.64 0.72
C TYR A 121 -14.33 4.81 0.08
N GLY A 122 -15.37 4.30 0.74
CA GLY A 122 -16.76 4.34 0.28
C GLY A 122 -17.07 3.33 -0.84
N ILE A 123 -16.08 2.59 -1.33
CA ILE A 123 -16.26 1.55 -2.37
C ILE A 123 -15.89 0.18 -1.81
N ASP A 124 -14.68 0.05 -1.26
CA ASP A 124 -14.14 -1.22 -0.76
C ASP A 124 -14.17 -1.28 0.78
N TYR A 125 -14.06 -0.12 1.44
CA TYR A 125 -14.10 -0.01 2.90
C TYR A 125 -14.74 1.29 3.39
N ILE A 126 -15.17 1.29 4.64
CA ILE A 126 -15.42 2.48 5.46
C ILE A 126 -14.41 2.55 6.61
N LEU A 127 -14.31 3.72 7.24
CA LEU A 127 -13.49 3.92 8.42
C LEU A 127 -14.41 3.95 9.65
N VAL A 128 -14.06 3.19 10.67
CA VAL A 128 -14.76 3.14 11.95
C VAL A 128 -13.89 3.84 12.98
N GLU A 129 -14.52 4.74 13.76
CA GLU A 129 -13.84 5.48 14.80
C GLU A 129 -13.38 4.56 15.93
N GLU A 130 -12.09 4.65 16.21
CA GLU A 130 -11.33 3.96 17.27
C GLU A 130 -10.15 4.89 17.58
N PRO A 131 -9.35 4.67 18.65
CA PRO A 131 -8.13 5.47 18.90
C PRO A 131 -7.21 5.60 17.67
N ARG A 132 -7.30 4.63 16.74
CA ARG A 132 -6.86 4.74 15.35
C ARG A 132 -7.97 4.20 14.46
N TRP A 133 -8.36 4.93 13.42
CA TRP A 133 -9.44 4.56 12.50
C TRP A 133 -9.19 3.17 11.90
N ARG A 134 -10.12 2.24 12.13
CA ARG A 134 -10.06 0.89 11.58
C ARG A 134 -10.80 0.81 10.26
N LEU A 135 -10.25 0.06 9.30
CA LEU A 135 -10.96 -0.25 8.06
C LEU A 135 -12.01 -1.33 8.31
N GLN A 136 -13.22 -1.10 7.83
CA GLN A 136 -14.28 -2.11 7.76
C GLN A 136 -14.66 -2.34 6.30
N LYS A 137 -14.60 -3.59 5.84
CA LYS A 137 -14.99 -3.96 4.47
C LYS A 137 -16.47 -3.63 4.22
N ILE A 138 -16.77 -2.98 3.10
CA ILE A 138 -18.15 -2.83 2.63
C ILE A 138 -18.58 -4.18 2.04
N ARG A 139 -19.58 -4.81 2.64
CA ARG A 139 -20.25 -5.97 2.05
C ARG A 139 -21.22 -5.45 1.01
N LYS A 140 -21.00 -5.80 -0.25
CA LYS A 140 -22.02 -5.68 -1.30
C LYS A 140 -22.91 -6.91 -1.27
#